data_AF-A0A2E9QDQ6-F1
#
_entry.id   AF-A0A2E9QDQ6-F1
#
_cell.length_a   1.000
_cell.length_b   1.000
_cell.length_c   1.000
_cell.angle_alpha   90.00
_cell.angle_beta   90.00
_cell.angle_gamma   90.00
#
_symmetry.space_group_name_H-M   'P 1'
#
loop_
_entity.id
_entity.type
_entity.pdbx_description
1 polymer ?
#
loop_
_entity_poly.entity_id
_entity_poly.type
_entity_poly.pdbx_seq_one_letter_code
_entity_poly.pdbx_strand_id
1 'polypeptide(L)'
;MYTKSLGLCFLVATVVASCALPGSAMGTLRIRGTFVESPSRGSTIIITLPAMYGLGSSDRILGDAGMFGHEDRTWRLEADENGVFSVASIDTVYHATICILPPLGAFPKHPPLPFYLIRFPQNDREVYVVEPLEGKPVYRVLDYGSKTEIPRSRAQWILLDLSYGLIDDGRGWLLTFSVARNAQTRMQTDGSRANSPSGSGSQPLFWNLNDDH
;
A
#
# COMPACT_ATOMS: atom_id res chain seq x y z
N MET A 1 -59.15 -10.76 -31.16
CA MET A 1 -58.49 -9.54 -30.64
C MET A 1 -57.74 -9.93 -29.36
N TYR A 2 -56.45 -9.56 -29.27
CA TYR A 2 -55.55 -9.62 -28.10
C TYR A 2 -55.14 -10.99 -27.49
N THR A 3 -54.18 -11.69 -28.11
CA THR A 3 -53.43 -12.81 -27.47
C THR A 3 -51.91 -12.75 -27.65
N LYS A 4 -51.34 -11.66 -28.17
CA LYS A 4 -49.89 -11.58 -28.48
C LYS A 4 -48.99 -10.88 -27.44
N SER A 5 -49.53 -10.44 -26.29
CA SER A 5 -48.77 -9.57 -25.35
C SER A 5 -48.19 -10.27 -24.12
N LEU A 6 -48.46 -11.56 -23.88
CA LEU A 6 -48.00 -12.25 -22.66
C LEU A 6 -46.60 -12.86 -22.76
N GLY A 7 -46.07 -13.09 -23.98
CA GLY A 7 -44.77 -13.73 -24.18
C GLY A 7 -43.56 -12.81 -23.93
N LEU A 8 -43.74 -11.49 -24.06
CA LEU A 8 -42.64 -10.53 -23.97
C LEU A 8 -42.20 -10.26 -22.52
N CYS A 9 -43.13 -10.31 -21.55
CA CYS A 9 -42.82 -10.06 -20.14
C CYS A 9 -41.97 -11.18 -19.50
N PHE A 10 -42.11 -12.43 -19.96
CA PHE A 10 -41.33 -13.57 -19.43
C PHE A 10 -39.87 -13.56 -19.90
N LEU A 11 -39.59 -12.98 -21.07
CA LEU A 11 -38.25 -12.90 -21.63
C LEU A 11 -37.43 -11.76 -21.00
N VAL A 12 -38.08 -10.68 -20.56
CA VAL A 12 -37.42 -9.63 -19.77
C VAL A 12 -37.11 -10.12 -18.35
N ALA A 13 -38.05 -10.82 -17.69
CA ALA A 13 -37.88 -11.32 -16.33
C ALA A 13 -36.71 -12.31 -16.16
N THR A 14 -36.39 -13.10 -17.21
CA THR A 14 -35.26 -14.03 -17.19
C THR A 14 -33.90 -13.35 -17.37
N VAL A 15 -33.84 -12.18 -18.02
CA VAL A 15 -32.60 -11.40 -18.16
C VAL A 15 -32.26 -10.61 -16.89
N VAL A 16 -33.26 -10.17 -16.11
CA VAL A 16 -33.01 -9.45 -14.84
C VAL A 16 -32.73 -10.38 -13.65
N ALA A 17 -33.11 -11.65 -13.71
CA ALA A 17 -32.88 -12.63 -12.64
C ALA A 17 -31.47 -13.24 -12.64
N SER A 18 -30.60 -12.86 -13.58
CA SER A 18 -29.21 -13.31 -13.68
C SER A 18 -28.24 -12.14 -13.67
N CYS A 19 -28.47 -11.14 -12.82
CA CYS A 19 -27.37 -10.34 -12.31
C CYS A 19 -26.52 -11.25 -11.41
N ALA A 20 -25.70 -12.09 -12.03
CA ALA A 20 -24.67 -12.85 -11.35
C ALA A 20 -23.89 -11.86 -10.49
N LEU A 21 -23.85 -12.14 -9.18
CA LEU A 21 -23.10 -11.35 -8.22
C LEU A 21 -21.67 -11.12 -8.75
N PRO A 22 -21.10 -9.92 -8.53
CA PRO A 22 -19.73 -9.62 -8.90
C PRO A 22 -18.80 -10.73 -8.38
N GLY A 23 -18.06 -11.35 -9.30
CA GLY A 23 -17.13 -12.43 -8.96
C GLY A 23 -16.07 -11.89 -8.01
N SER A 24 -16.09 -12.37 -6.76
CA SER A 24 -14.99 -12.18 -5.84
C SER A 24 -13.89 -13.18 -6.19
N ALA A 25 -12.69 -12.68 -6.46
CA ALA A 25 -11.51 -13.51 -6.61
C ALA A 25 -10.67 -13.36 -5.34
N MET A 26 -10.23 -14.48 -4.76
CA MET A 26 -9.20 -14.43 -3.73
C MET A 26 -7.84 -14.32 -4.42
N GLY A 27 -7.02 -13.40 -3.96
CA GLY A 27 -5.66 -13.29 -4.45
C GLY A 27 -4.68 -13.04 -3.31
N THR A 28 -3.41 -13.19 -3.65
CA THR A 28 -2.33 -13.19 -2.66
C THR A 28 -1.41 -12.01 -2.91
N LEU A 29 -1.07 -11.29 -1.86
CA LEU A 29 0.02 -10.31 -1.90
C LEU A 29 1.23 -10.85 -1.17
N ARG A 30 2.40 -10.63 -1.75
CA ARG A 30 3.70 -10.89 -1.13
C ARG A 30 4.53 -9.63 -1.18
N ILE A 31 5.36 -9.47 -0.16
CA ILE A 31 6.29 -8.34 -0.10
C ILE A 31 7.65 -8.89 0.27
N ARG A 32 8.68 -8.44 -0.43
CA ARG A 32 10.06 -8.79 -0.14
C ARG A 32 10.93 -7.56 -0.30
N GLY A 33 11.83 -7.34 0.63
CA GLY A 33 12.84 -6.31 0.43
C GLY A 33 14.12 -6.56 1.21
N THR A 34 15.07 -5.68 1.00
CA THR A 34 16.39 -5.74 1.61
C THR A 34 16.90 -4.35 1.93
N PHE A 35 17.59 -4.18 3.05
CA PHE A 35 18.35 -2.97 3.34
C PHE A 35 19.74 -3.08 2.68
N VAL A 36 20.10 -2.08 1.86
CA VAL A 36 21.35 -2.09 1.07
C VAL A 36 22.58 -1.86 1.94
N GLU A 37 22.48 -0.97 2.91
CA GLU A 37 23.52 -0.76 3.92
C GLU A 37 23.21 -1.67 5.10
N SER A 38 24.20 -2.44 5.60
CA SER A 38 24.04 -3.35 6.75
C SER A 38 23.26 -2.64 7.86
N PRO A 39 21.94 -2.89 7.96
CA PRO A 39 21.16 -2.20 8.95
C PRO A 39 21.69 -2.65 10.31
N SER A 40 21.62 -1.78 11.31
CA SER A 40 21.67 -2.28 12.67
C SER A 40 20.59 -3.36 12.79
N ARG A 41 20.98 -4.57 13.20
CA ARG A 41 20.09 -5.69 13.49
C ARG A 41 18.83 -5.16 14.19
N GLY A 42 17.65 -5.56 13.69
CA GLY A 42 16.37 -5.06 14.21
C GLY A 42 15.81 -3.82 13.50
N SER A 43 16.32 -3.46 12.31
CA SER A 43 15.67 -2.43 11.50
C SER A 43 14.27 -2.88 11.11
N THR A 44 13.29 -2.06 11.50
CA THR A 44 11.88 -2.32 11.28
C THR A 44 11.37 -1.50 10.11
N ILE A 45 10.48 -2.08 9.30
CA ILE A 45 9.66 -1.40 8.31
C ILE A 45 8.19 -1.67 8.63
N ILE A 46 7.34 -0.66 8.49
CA ILE A 46 5.89 -0.79 8.62
C ILE A 46 5.31 -0.63 7.23
N ILE A 47 4.54 -1.62 6.79
CA ILE A 47 3.86 -1.60 5.51
C ILE A 47 2.37 -1.64 5.76
N THR A 48 1.65 -0.70 5.17
CA THR A 48 0.20 -0.58 5.28
C THR A 48 -0.42 -0.70 3.91
N LEU A 49 -1.34 -1.64 3.77
CA LEU A 49 -2.23 -1.78 2.63
C LEU A 49 -3.59 -1.19 3.02
N PRO A 50 -4.06 -0.15 2.33
CA PRO A 50 -5.30 0.48 2.75
C PRO A 50 -6.52 -0.42 2.59
N ALA A 51 -7.49 -0.23 3.48
CA ALA A 51 -8.72 -1.04 3.56
C ALA A 51 -9.49 -1.10 2.24
N MET A 52 -9.45 0.00 1.49
CA MET A 52 -10.18 0.14 0.23
C MET A 52 -9.64 -0.75 -0.88
N TYR A 53 -8.40 -1.24 -0.77
CA TYR A 53 -7.80 -2.04 -1.81
C TYR A 53 -8.57 -3.33 -2.06
N GLY A 54 -9.06 -3.49 -3.28
CA GLY A 54 -9.85 -4.65 -3.69
C GLY A 54 -11.35 -4.46 -3.52
N LEU A 55 -11.84 -3.26 -3.16
CA LEU A 55 -13.29 -2.96 -3.06
C LEU A 55 -13.90 -2.44 -4.37
N GLY A 56 -13.33 -2.74 -5.54
CA GLY A 56 -13.83 -2.27 -6.83
C GLY A 56 -13.46 -0.80 -7.08
N SER A 57 -14.11 -0.12 -8.04
CA SER A 57 -13.72 1.17 -8.66
C SER A 57 -13.35 2.36 -7.75
N SER A 58 -13.48 2.21 -6.43
CA SER A 58 -12.99 3.12 -5.39
C SER A 58 -11.47 3.09 -5.22
N ASP A 59 -10.77 2.09 -5.77
CA ASP A 59 -9.29 1.96 -5.71
C ASP A 59 -8.53 3.17 -6.31
N ARG A 60 -9.20 4.01 -7.11
CA ARG A 60 -8.59 5.17 -7.78
C ARG A 60 -8.67 6.49 -7.00
N ILE A 61 -9.52 6.58 -5.97
CA ILE A 61 -9.77 7.84 -5.25
C ILE A 61 -9.03 7.78 -3.91
N LEU A 62 -7.70 7.89 -3.98
CA LEU A 62 -6.88 8.12 -2.80
C LEU A 62 -6.26 9.50 -2.91
N GLY A 63 -6.91 10.46 -2.27
CA GLY A 63 -6.50 11.87 -2.25
C GLY A 63 -6.36 12.45 -0.85
N ASP A 64 -6.78 11.75 0.21
CA ASP A 64 -6.69 12.29 1.56
C ASP A 64 -6.09 11.31 2.54
N ALA A 65 -4.97 11.72 3.10
CA ALA A 65 -4.30 11.08 4.23
C ALA A 65 -5.13 11.13 5.53
N GLY A 66 -6.35 11.68 5.51
CA GLY A 66 -7.34 11.56 6.59
C GLY A 66 -8.14 10.26 6.54
N MET A 67 -8.05 9.49 5.45
CA MET A 67 -8.68 8.16 5.31
C MET A 67 -7.85 7.05 5.97
N PHE A 68 -6.76 7.40 6.65
CA PHE A 68 -5.88 6.46 7.33
C PHE A 68 -6.46 6.07 8.69
N GLY A 69 -6.44 4.77 9.01
CA GLY A 69 -6.30 4.37 10.41
C GLY A 69 -7.42 3.60 11.11
N HIS A 70 -8.45 3.08 10.44
CA HIS A 70 -9.39 2.16 11.13
C HIS A 70 -9.61 0.79 10.49
N GLU A 71 -9.30 0.62 9.21
CA GLU A 71 -9.46 -0.69 8.53
C GLU A 71 -8.23 -1.10 7.71
N ASP A 72 -7.16 -0.30 7.77
CA ASP A 72 -5.95 -0.57 7.02
C ASP A 72 -5.22 -1.79 7.57
N ARG A 73 -4.78 -2.67 6.67
CA ARG A 73 -3.99 -3.83 7.06
C ARG A 73 -2.53 -3.41 7.17
N THR A 74 -1.98 -3.48 8.39
CA THR A 74 -0.62 -3.04 8.67
C THR A 74 0.23 -4.22 9.13
N TRP A 75 1.43 -4.34 8.54
CA TRP A 75 2.44 -5.31 8.94
C TRP A 75 3.70 -4.59 9.39
N ARG A 76 4.19 -4.98 10.57
CA ARG A 76 5.49 -4.57 11.08
C ARG A 76 6.48 -5.70 10.77
N LEU A 77 7.45 -5.42 9.91
CA LEU A 77 8.45 -6.38 9.46
C LEU A 77 9.80 -6.00 10.03
N GLU A 78 10.47 -6.97 10.64
CA GLU A 78 11.83 -6.83 11.12
C GLU A 78 12.77 -7.47 10.10
N ALA A 79 13.85 -6.77 9.76
CA ALA A 79 14.88 -7.31 8.90
C ALA A 79 15.75 -8.33 9.65
N ASP A 80 16.11 -9.41 8.96
CA ASP A 80 17.02 -10.44 9.47
C ASP A 80 18.48 -9.96 9.55
N GLU A 81 19.39 -10.86 9.89
CA GLU A 81 20.83 -10.57 10.00
C GLU A 81 21.48 -10.14 8.68
N ASN A 82 20.85 -10.48 7.54
CA ASN A 82 21.27 -10.07 6.20
C ASN A 82 20.53 -8.81 5.72
N GLY A 83 19.72 -8.18 6.58
CA GLY A 83 18.92 -7.02 6.21
C GLY A 83 17.71 -7.36 5.34
N VAL A 84 17.31 -8.63 5.21
CA VAL A 84 16.18 -9.06 4.40
C VAL A 84 14.90 -9.08 5.23
N PHE A 85 13.80 -8.60 4.66
CA PHE A 85 12.47 -8.67 5.25
C PHE A 85 11.46 -9.19 4.23
N SER A 86 10.41 -9.88 4.70
CA SER A 86 9.36 -10.36 3.80
C SER A 86 8.03 -10.62 4.51
N VAL A 87 6.95 -10.61 3.72
CA VAL A 87 5.64 -11.16 4.09
C VAL A 87 5.29 -12.26 3.11
N ALA A 88 5.11 -13.48 3.65
CA ALA A 88 4.98 -14.70 2.85
C ALA A 88 3.61 -14.82 2.14
N SER A 89 2.53 -14.37 2.76
CA SER A 89 1.19 -14.33 2.15
C SER A 89 0.30 -13.34 2.88
N ILE A 90 -0.34 -12.46 2.12
CA ILE A 90 -1.44 -11.63 2.58
C ILE A 90 -2.62 -11.99 1.70
N ASP A 91 -3.56 -12.75 2.23
CA ASP A 91 -4.74 -13.15 1.48
C ASP A 91 -5.72 -11.96 1.45
N THR A 92 -6.01 -11.50 0.24
CA THR A 92 -6.90 -10.37 -0.01
C THR A 92 -8.04 -10.83 -0.91
N VAL A 93 -9.25 -10.42 -0.55
CA VAL A 93 -10.44 -10.66 -1.36
C VAL A 93 -10.61 -9.47 -2.29
N TYR A 94 -10.67 -9.74 -3.58
CA TYR A 94 -10.84 -8.75 -4.63
C TYR A 94 -12.26 -8.80 -5.17
N HIS A 95 -12.95 -7.68 -5.10
CA HIS A 95 -14.23 -7.47 -5.77
C HIS A 95 -13.98 -6.88 -7.15
N ALA A 96 -14.10 -7.72 -8.18
CA ALA A 96 -14.11 -7.24 -9.55
C ALA A 96 -15.52 -6.77 -9.91
N THR A 97 -15.70 -5.47 -10.14
CA THR A 97 -16.93 -4.96 -10.76
C THR A 97 -16.94 -5.39 -12.23
N ILE A 98 -17.74 -6.40 -12.56
CA ILE A 98 -17.93 -6.85 -13.94
C ILE A 98 -18.87 -5.85 -14.62
N CYS A 99 -18.34 -5.02 -15.51
CA CYS A 99 -19.18 -4.27 -16.44
C CYS A 99 -19.63 -5.21 -17.57
N ILE A 100 -20.84 -5.74 -17.47
CA ILE A 100 -21.49 -6.47 -18.56
C ILE A 100 -21.93 -5.43 -19.61
N LEU A 101 -20.98 -4.95 -20.41
CA LEU A 101 -21.28 -4.20 -21.62
C LEU A 101 -21.34 -5.20 -22.79
N PRO A 102 -22.47 -5.37 -23.48
CA PRO A 102 -22.55 -6.18 -24.69
C PRO A 102 -21.65 -5.55 -25.78
N PRO A 103 -20.94 -6.35 -26.62
CA PRO A 103 -21.01 -7.80 -26.75
C PRO A 103 -19.86 -8.60 -26.08
N LEU A 104 -18.96 -7.97 -25.33
CA LEU A 104 -17.78 -8.64 -24.76
C LEU A 104 -17.56 -8.21 -23.32
N GLY A 105 -18.08 -9.00 -22.38
CA GLY A 105 -17.68 -8.89 -20.97
C GLY A 105 -16.19 -9.22 -20.85
N ALA A 106 -15.37 -8.22 -20.55
CA ALA A 106 -13.95 -8.42 -20.28
C ALA A 106 -13.77 -8.77 -18.80
N PHE A 107 -13.42 -10.02 -18.52
CA PHE A 107 -12.94 -10.40 -17.19
C PHE A 107 -11.48 -9.94 -17.04
N PRO A 108 -11.14 -9.16 -16.01
CA PRO A 108 -9.74 -8.88 -15.74
C PRO A 108 -9.02 -10.20 -15.45
N LYS A 109 -7.94 -10.48 -16.18
CA LYS A 109 -7.15 -11.71 -16.01
C LYS A 109 -6.39 -11.77 -14.69
N HIS A 110 -6.14 -10.60 -14.09
CA HIS A 110 -5.32 -10.44 -12.90
C HIS A 110 -5.99 -9.45 -11.93
N PRO A 111 -5.73 -9.58 -10.61
CA PRO A 111 -6.17 -8.57 -9.65
C PRO A 111 -5.55 -7.20 -9.97
N PRO A 112 -6.19 -6.09 -9.57
CA PRO A 112 -5.61 -4.76 -9.75
C PRO A 112 -4.27 -4.64 -9.02
N LEU A 113 -3.34 -3.90 -9.60
CA LEU A 113 -2.04 -3.64 -8.96
C LEU A 113 -2.25 -2.91 -7.62
N PRO A 114 -1.66 -3.40 -6.52
CA PRO A 114 -1.75 -2.74 -5.22
C PRO A 114 -0.97 -1.43 -5.19
N PHE A 115 -1.34 -0.61 -4.22
CA PHE A 115 -0.52 0.48 -3.74
C PHE A 115 -0.23 0.23 -2.26
N TYR A 116 0.91 0.70 -1.78
CA TYR A 116 1.34 0.48 -0.40
C TYR A 116 1.79 1.78 0.23
N LEU A 117 1.57 1.89 1.53
CA LEU A 117 2.18 2.91 2.36
C LEU A 117 3.32 2.25 3.13
N ILE A 118 4.51 2.82 3.05
CA ILE A 118 5.69 2.32 3.74
C ILE A 118 6.14 3.39 4.74
N ARG A 119 6.41 2.96 5.98
CA ARG A 119 6.90 3.81 7.06
C ARG A 119 8.10 3.17 7.74
N PHE A 120 8.99 4.00 8.27
CA PHE A 120 10.16 3.57 9.01
C PHE A 120 10.03 4.11 10.44
N PRO A 121 10.00 3.28 11.50
CA PRO A 121 9.81 3.76 12.88
C PRO A 121 10.86 4.76 13.36
N GLN A 122 12.04 4.79 12.72
CA GLN A 122 13.10 5.76 13.00
C GLN A 122 12.77 7.16 12.45
N ASN A 123 11.72 7.29 11.63
CA ASN A 123 11.20 8.55 11.10
C ASN A 123 9.67 8.49 11.00
N ASP A 124 9.00 9.01 12.03
CA ASP A 124 7.55 9.05 12.10
C ASP A 124 6.91 10.09 11.17
N ARG A 125 7.70 11.03 10.64
CA ARG A 125 7.26 12.13 9.77
C ARG A 125 7.16 11.76 8.30
N GLU A 126 7.75 10.67 7.85
CA GLU A 126 7.74 10.31 6.43
C GLU A 126 6.84 9.10 6.15
N VAL A 127 6.03 9.20 5.10
CA VAL A 127 5.31 8.07 4.51
C VAL A 127 5.65 7.96 3.05
N TYR A 128 6.03 6.76 2.63
CA TYR A 128 6.41 6.43 1.28
C TYR A 128 5.20 5.78 0.61
N VAL A 129 4.58 6.48 -0.34
CA VAL A 129 3.43 5.98 -1.09
C VAL A 129 3.95 5.31 -2.35
N VAL A 130 3.84 3.98 -2.42
CA VAL A 130 4.18 3.18 -3.59
C VAL A 130 2.92 2.94 -4.40
N GLU A 131 2.87 3.43 -5.63
CA GLU A 131 1.71 3.32 -6.51
C GLU A 131 2.10 2.79 -7.89
N PRO A 132 1.20 2.06 -8.58
CA PRO A 132 1.44 1.62 -9.95
C PRO A 132 1.16 2.77 -10.92
N LEU A 133 2.20 3.26 -11.60
CA LEU A 133 2.09 4.23 -12.69
C LEU A 133 2.54 3.58 -13.99
N GLU A 134 1.64 3.52 -14.99
CA GLU A 134 1.92 2.92 -16.30
C GLU A 134 2.47 1.47 -16.21
N GLY A 135 1.98 0.70 -15.23
CA GLY A 135 2.40 -0.69 -15.01
C GLY A 135 3.76 -0.85 -14.32
N LYS A 136 4.39 0.24 -13.90
CA LYS A 136 5.62 0.23 -13.09
C LYS A 136 5.34 0.81 -11.72
N PRO A 137 5.91 0.27 -10.64
CA PRO A 137 5.79 0.92 -9.36
C PRO A 137 6.64 2.19 -9.35
N VAL A 138 6.01 3.28 -8.93
CA VAL A 138 6.68 4.54 -8.59
C VAL A 138 6.38 4.85 -7.13
N TYR A 139 7.20 5.69 -6.50
CA TYR A 139 6.90 6.13 -5.14
C TYR A 139 7.05 7.62 -4.96
N ARG A 140 6.25 8.21 -4.08
CA ARG A 140 6.40 9.58 -3.59
C ARG A 140 6.53 9.56 -2.08
N VAL A 141 7.14 10.60 -1.53
CA VAL A 141 7.33 10.72 -0.09
C VAL A 141 6.43 11.84 0.39
N LEU A 142 5.63 11.59 1.41
CA LEU A 142 4.76 12.57 2.03
C LEU A 142 5.22 12.81 3.46
N ASP A 143 5.11 14.07 3.91
CA ASP A 143 5.16 14.40 5.33
C ASP A 143 3.85 13.92 5.98
N TYR A 144 3.93 13.10 7.02
CA TYR A 144 2.78 12.45 7.64
C TYR A 144 1.82 13.45 8.28
N GLY A 145 2.35 14.49 8.93
CA GLY A 145 1.54 15.48 9.64
C GLY A 145 0.85 16.46 8.70
N SER A 146 1.60 17.04 7.76
CA SER A 146 1.09 18.05 6.83
C SER A 146 0.50 17.47 5.55
N LYS A 147 0.76 16.19 5.25
CA LYS A 147 0.34 15.48 4.03
C LYS A 147 0.94 16.08 2.74
N THR A 148 1.99 16.89 2.87
CA THR A 148 2.66 17.55 1.74
C THR A 148 3.75 16.67 1.16
N GLU A 149 3.98 16.74 -0.14
CA GLU A 149 5.03 15.96 -0.80
C GLU A 149 6.42 16.47 -0.41
N ILE A 150 7.27 15.55 0.05
CA ILE A 150 8.68 15.76 0.33
C ILE A 150 9.48 15.34 -0.91
N PRO A 151 10.36 16.21 -1.46
CA PRO A 151 11.27 15.82 -2.52
C PRO A 151 12.11 14.61 -2.11
N ARG A 152 12.23 13.59 -2.98
CA ARG A 152 13.00 12.36 -2.69
C ARG A 152 14.45 12.64 -2.24
N SER A 153 15.07 13.71 -2.74
CA SER A 153 16.42 14.14 -2.34
C SER A 153 16.51 14.56 -0.87
N ARG A 154 15.38 14.94 -0.25
CA ARG A 154 15.29 15.32 1.17
C ARG A 154 14.76 14.20 2.06
N ALA A 155 14.20 13.14 1.49
CA ALA A 155 13.68 12.02 2.25
C ALA A 155 14.82 11.28 2.95
N GLN A 156 14.57 10.77 4.16
CA GLN A 156 15.59 10.05 4.94
C GLN A 156 15.99 8.71 4.31
N TRP A 157 15.03 8.04 3.68
CA TRP A 157 15.22 6.75 3.02
C TRP A 157 14.93 6.87 1.53
N ILE A 158 15.49 5.95 0.76
CA ILE A 158 15.31 5.84 -0.68
C ILE A 158 14.89 4.41 -0.97
N LEU A 159 13.82 4.25 -1.74
CA LEU A 159 13.39 2.95 -2.26
C LEU A 159 14.04 2.75 -3.62
N LEU A 160 14.80 1.65 -3.75
CA LEU A 160 15.54 1.26 -4.94
C LEU A 160 14.94 -0.05 -5.49
N ASP A 161 15.23 -0.36 -6.75
CA ASP A 161 14.87 -1.65 -7.39
C ASP A 161 13.40 -2.06 -7.22
N LEU A 162 12.51 -1.07 -7.17
CA LEU A 162 11.08 -1.25 -6.94
C LEU A 162 10.45 -1.99 -8.12
N SER A 163 9.81 -3.14 -7.87
CA SER A 163 9.20 -3.95 -8.93
C SER A 163 7.93 -4.67 -8.48
N TYR A 164 7.02 -4.89 -9.43
CA TYR A 164 5.85 -5.76 -9.27
C TYR A 164 6.02 -7.01 -10.12
N GLY A 165 5.81 -8.18 -9.51
CA GLY A 165 5.74 -9.47 -10.19
C GLY A 165 4.40 -10.15 -9.93
N LEU A 166 3.91 -10.92 -10.91
CA LEU A 166 2.77 -11.82 -10.68
C LEU A 166 3.22 -13.05 -9.88
N ILE A 167 2.35 -13.57 -9.02
CA ILE A 167 2.55 -14.83 -8.28
C ILE A 167 1.34 -15.75 -8.43
N ASP A 168 1.51 -17.01 -8.03
CA ASP A 168 0.47 -18.03 -7.92
C ASP A 168 -0.41 -18.14 -9.19
N ASP A 169 0.26 -18.24 -10.34
CA ASP A 169 -0.33 -18.28 -11.69
C ASP A 169 -1.12 -17.02 -12.08
N GLY A 170 -0.73 -15.87 -11.55
CA GLY A 170 -1.36 -14.58 -11.83
C GLY A 170 -2.55 -14.26 -10.94
N ARG A 171 -2.71 -14.99 -9.83
CA ARG A 171 -3.70 -14.73 -8.78
C ARG A 171 -3.23 -13.73 -7.73
N GLY A 172 -2.02 -13.21 -7.86
CA GLY A 172 -1.46 -12.33 -6.85
C GLY A 172 -0.33 -11.45 -7.36
N TRP A 173 0.14 -10.58 -6.46
CA TRP A 173 1.24 -9.66 -6.71
C TRP A 173 2.36 -9.82 -5.68
N LEU A 174 3.60 -9.73 -6.14
CA LEU A 174 4.81 -9.62 -5.34
C LEU A 174 5.38 -8.23 -5.54
N LEU A 175 5.47 -7.45 -4.46
CA LEU A 175 6.27 -6.22 -4.41
C LEU A 175 7.69 -6.56 -3.98
N THR A 176 8.68 -6.16 -4.77
CA THR A 176 10.10 -6.20 -4.37
C THR A 176 10.73 -4.82 -4.34
N PHE A 177 11.62 -4.56 -3.37
CA PHE A 177 12.42 -3.34 -3.35
C PHE A 177 13.64 -3.45 -2.41
N SER A 178 14.60 -2.58 -2.65
CA SER A 178 15.74 -2.36 -1.76
C SER A 178 15.58 -1.02 -1.04
N VAL A 179 16.08 -0.90 0.19
CA VAL A 179 16.01 0.30 1.01
C VAL A 179 17.41 0.79 1.32
N ALA A 180 17.69 2.06 1.01
CA ALA A 180 18.95 2.71 1.35
C ALA A 180 18.69 3.97 2.17
N ARG A 181 19.62 4.32 3.06
CA ARG A 181 19.59 5.63 3.72
C ARG A 181 20.06 6.70 2.73
N ASN A 182 19.41 7.85 2.73
CA ASN A 182 19.83 8.96 1.89
C ASN A 182 21.13 9.57 2.45
N ALA A 183 22.20 9.61 1.64
CA ALA A 183 23.48 10.15 2.06
C ALA A 183 23.43 11.65 2.39
N GLN A 184 22.53 12.41 1.77
CA GLN A 184 22.44 13.85 1.96
C GLN A 184 21.89 14.23 3.35
N THR A 185 20.96 13.44 3.89
CA THR A 185 20.40 13.68 5.24
C THR A 185 21.41 13.33 6.35
N ARG A 186 22.34 12.42 6.07
CA ARG A 186 23.42 12.06 7.00
C ARG A 186 24.31 13.25 7.36
N MET A 187 24.72 14.03 6.37
CA MET A 187 25.58 15.20 6.59
C MET A 187 24.91 16.28 7.45
N GLN A 188 23.60 16.46 7.30
CA GLN A 188 22.86 17.48 8.06
C GLN A 188 22.70 17.08 9.54
N THR A 189 22.50 15.79 9.81
CA THR A 189 22.30 15.30 11.18
C THR A 189 23.61 15.27 11.97
N ASP A 190 24.71 14.90 11.32
CA ASP A 190 26.05 14.88 11.94
C ASP A 190 26.60 16.31 12.14
N GLY A 191 26.30 17.24 11.23
CA GLY A 191 26.72 18.64 11.34
C GLY A 191 26.02 19.42 12.47
N SER A 192 24.74 19.15 12.74
CA SER A 192 24.01 19.81 13.83
C SER A 192 24.47 19.39 15.23
N ARG A 193 25.10 18.21 15.37
CA ARG A 193 25.59 17.72 16.66
C ARG A 193 26.88 18.39 17.13
N ALA A 194 27.66 18.97 16.21
CA ALA A 194 28.94 19.60 16.53
C ALA A 194 28.82 21.00 17.18
N ASN A 195 27.64 21.63 17.14
CA ASN A 195 27.43 23.00 17.61
C ASN A 195 26.41 23.14 18.75
N SER A 196 26.03 22.05 19.45
CA SER A 196 25.22 22.18 20.66
C SER A 196 26.14 22.57 21.84
N PRO A 197 26.05 23.80 22.39
CA PRO A 197 26.75 24.12 23.62
C PRO A 197 26.24 23.18 24.73
N SER A 198 27.16 22.71 25.57
CA SER A 198 26.88 21.85 26.73
C SER A 198 25.99 22.59 27.74
N GLY A 199 24.70 22.66 27.45
CA GLY A 199 23.67 23.26 28.29
C GLY A 199 23.01 22.18 29.13
N SER A 200 23.25 22.24 30.43
CA SER A 200 22.69 21.41 31.50
C SER A 200 21.15 21.28 31.43
N GLY A 201 20.67 20.03 31.33
CA GLY A 201 19.50 19.53 32.05
C GLY A 201 18.11 19.99 31.61
N SER A 202 17.43 19.17 30.81
CA SER A 202 15.97 19.11 30.79
C SER A 202 15.52 17.66 30.59
N GLN A 203 14.68 17.19 31.51
CA GLN A 203 14.18 15.81 31.57
C GLN A 203 13.22 15.50 30.42
N PRO A 204 13.20 14.26 29.89
CA PRO A 204 12.25 13.88 28.85
C PRO A 204 10.84 13.72 29.42
N LEU A 205 9.88 14.37 28.75
CA LEU A 205 8.45 14.12 28.90
C LEU A 205 8.09 12.76 28.29
N PHE A 206 7.77 11.80 29.15
CA PHE A 206 7.14 10.53 28.78
C PHE A 206 5.72 10.81 28.28
N TRP A 207 5.42 10.40 27.05
CA TRP A 207 4.05 10.28 26.57
C TRP A 207 3.53 8.89 26.94
N ASN A 208 2.63 8.84 27.93
CA ASN A 208 1.81 7.66 28.21
C ASN A 208 0.78 7.53 27.08
N LEU A 209 0.92 6.48 26.27
CA LEU A 209 -0.11 6.00 25.35
C LEU A 209 -0.78 4.80 26.04
N ASN A 210 -1.72 5.11 26.91
CA ASN A 210 -2.78 4.22 27.34
C ASN A 210 -3.85 5.13 27.94
N ASP A 211 -4.92 5.36 27.19
CA ASP A 211 -6.28 5.48 27.73
C ASP A 211 -7.29 5.47 26.55
N ASP A 212 -8.34 4.68 26.79
CA ASP A 212 -9.68 4.73 26.22
C ASP A 212 -10.03 4.06 24.87
N HIS A 213 -10.54 2.83 25.06
CA HIS A 213 -11.74 2.17 24.49
C HIS A 213 -11.53 0.84 23.77
#